data_AF-A0A7X9VZ49-F1
#
_entry.id   AF-A0A7X9VZ49-F1
#
_cell.length_a   1.000
_cell.length_b   1.000
_cell.length_c   1.000
_cell.angle_alpha   90.00
_cell.angle_beta   90.00
_cell.angle_gamma   90.00
#
_symmetry.space_group_name_H-M   'P 1'
#
loop_
_entity.id
_entity.type
_entity.pdbx_description
1 polymer ?
#
loop_
_entity_poly.entity_id
_entity_poly.type
_entity_poly.pdbx_seq_one_letter_code
_entity_poly.pdbx_strand_id
1 'polypeptide(L)' 'MKEISVVRSFHGWTYVIGVSKSLDGAGWGVFINEISGPEGQRMADIDDTDSSYESPNEAIACANSLMRDEIQRAASPNDD' A
#
# COMPACT_ATOMS: atom_id res chain seq x y z
N MET A 1 -3.26 -11.30 -16.70
CA MET A 1 -2.81 -10.97 -15.33
C MET A 1 -4.06 -10.60 -14.53
N LYS A 2 -4.25 -11.16 -13.33
CA LYS A 2 -5.37 -10.77 -12.44
C LYS A 2 -4.81 -9.80 -11.41
N GLU A 3 -5.38 -8.60 -11.35
CA GLU A 3 -5.07 -7.58 -10.36
C GLU A 3 -6.23 -7.46 -9.38
N ILE A 4 -5.90 -7.26 -8.09
CA ILE A 4 -6.84 -6.95 -7.02
C ILE A 4 -6.50 -5.57 -6.49
N SER A 5 -7.45 -4.64 -6.54
CA SER A 5 -7.28 -3.29 -6.00
C SER A 5 -8.17 -3.07 -4.79
N VAL A 6 -7.61 -2.54 -3.70
CA VAL A 6 -8.27 -2.37 -2.41
C VAL A 6 -8.07 -0.95 -1.90
N VAL A 7 -9.17 -0.21 -1.71
CA VAL A 7 -9.14 1.13 -1.13
C VAL A 7 -9.09 1.06 0.40
N ARG A 8 -8.24 1.90 1.00
CA ARG A 8 -8.05 2.03 2.45
C ARG A 8 -8.02 3.49 2.85
N SER A 9 -8.45 3.75 4.08
CA SER A 9 -8.48 5.08 4.68
C SER A 9 -7.94 5.04 6.11
N PHE A 10 -7.06 5.98 6.47
CA PHE A 10 -6.48 6.07 7.81
C PHE A 10 -6.08 7.52 8.12
N HIS A 11 -6.49 8.07 9.28
CA HIS A 11 -6.19 9.47 9.68
C HIS A 11 -6.49 10.53 8.60
N GLY A 12 -7.55 10.36 7.81
CA GLY A 12 -7.92 11.27 6.71
C GLY A 12 -7.14 11.06 5.41
N TRP A 13 -6.12 10.20 5.40
CA TRP A 13 -5.45 9.74 4.20
C TRP A 13 -6.26 8.63 3.52
N THR A 14 -6.25 8.60 2.20
CA THR A 14 -6.82 7.54 1.38
C THR A 14 -5.73 6.95 0.49
N TYR A 15 -5.65 5.64 0.40
CA TYR A 15 -4.70 4.97 -0.49
C TYR A 15 -5.27 3.69 -1.09
N VAL A 16 -4.75 3.32 -2.26
CA VAL A 16 -5.18 2.18 -3.05
C VAL A 16 -4.05 1.17 -3.12
N ILE A 17 -4.28 0.02 -2.50
CA ILE A 17 -3.35 -1.12 -2.53
C ILE A 17 -3.69 -1.95 -3.77
N GLY A 18 -2.75 -2.07 -4.69
CA GLY A 18 -2.80 -2.99 -5.82
C GLY A 18 -2.04 -4.27 -5.49
N VAL A 19 -2.60 -5.43 -5.81
CA VAL A 19 -1.91 -6.72 -5.73
C VAL A 19 -1.98 -7.41 -7.08
N SER A 20 -0.83 -7.83 -7.59
CA SER A 20 -0.72 -8.58 -8.83
C SER A 20 -0.06 -9.93 -8.59
N LYS A 21 -0.50 -10.96 -9.32
CA LYS A 21 0.16 -12.26 -9.31
C LYS A 21 1.37 -12.22 -10.25
N SER A 22 2.54 -12.63 -9.76
CA SER A 22 3.77 -12.72 -10.56
C SER A 22 3.56 -13.62 -11.78
N LEU A 23 4.24 -13.32 -12.89
CA LEU A 23 4.07 -14.03 -14.17
C LEU A 23 4.51 -15.49 -14.10
N ASP A 24 5.51 -15.79 -13.27
CA ASP A 24 5.99 -17.15 -12.96
C ASP A 24 5.04 -17.92 -12.02
N GLY A 25 4.08 -17.21 -11.40
CA GLY A 25 3.06 -17.78 -10.52
C GLY A 25 3.53 -18.13 -9.11
N ALA A 26 4.78 -17.87 -8.74
CA ALA A 26 5.35 -18.21 -7.44
C ALA A 26 4.91 -17.28 -6.29
N GLY A 27 4.25 -16.15 -6.58
CA GLY A 27 3.81 -15.25 -5.52
C GLY A 27 2.88 -14.14 -5.99
N TRP A 28 2.53 -13.30 -5.01
CA TRP A 28 1.79 -12.06 -5.19
C TRP A 28 2.70 -10.90 -4.84
N GLY A 29 2.80 -9.91 -5.71
CA GLY A 29 3.43 -8.62 -5.43
C GLY A 29 2.37 -7.60 -5.01
N VAL A 30 2.77 -6.61 -4.20
CA VAL A 30 1.91 -5.51 -3.78
C VAL A 30 2.52 -4.16 -4.15
N PHE A 31 1.67 -3.20 -4.48
CA PHE A 31 2.06 -1.86 -4.87
C PHE A 31 0.99 -0.88 -4.40
N ILE A 32 1.36 0.40 -4.27
CA ILE A 32 0.42 1.45 -3.90
C ILE A 32 0.15 2.29 -5.16
N ASN A 33 -1.03 2.06 -5.76
CA ASN A 33 -1.48 2.73 -6.99
C ASN A 33 -1.75 4.22 -6.79
N GLU A 34 -2.32 4.56 -5.65
CA GLU A 34 -2.69 5.93 -5.34
C GLU A 34 -2.59 6.17 -3.85
N ILE A 35 -2.10 7.34 -3.47
CA ILE A 35 -2.14 7.83 -2.10
C ILE A 35 -2.54 9.30 -2.15
N SER A 36 -3.54 9.66 -1.36
CA SER A 36 -4.09 11.00 -1.22
C SER A 36 -4.09 11.37 0.25
N GLY A 37 -3.36 12.42 0.61
CA GLY A 37 -3.37 12.98 1.96
C GLY A 37 -4.70 13.65 2.32
N PRO A 38 -4.88 14.04 3.59
CA PRO A 38 -6.11 14.65 4.10
C PRO A 38 -6.44 15.98 3.40
N GLU A 39 -5.44 16.66 2.83
CA GLU A 39 -5.62 17.88 2.05
C GLU A 39 -5.77 17.61 0.53
N GLY A 40 -5.93 16.35 0.12
CA GLY A 40 -5.98 15.96 -1.28
C GLY A 40 -4.62 15.95 -1.99
N GLN A 41 -3.52 16.03 -1.24
CA GLN A 41 -2.16 15.94 -1.80
C GLN A 41 -1.90 14.52 -2.29
N ARG A 42 -1.65 14.35 -3.60
CA ARG A 42 -1.32 13.05 -4.19
C ARG A 42 0.19 12.80 -4.08
N MET A 43 0.60 11.75 -3.38
CA MET A 43 2.01 11.31 -3.40
C MET A 43 2.21 10.26 -4.49
N ALA A 44 3.43 10.21 -5.05
CA ALA A 44 3.79 9.36 -6.19
C ALA A 44 3.65 7.86 -5.85
N ASP A 45 3.42 7.04 -6.87
CA ASP A 45 3.36 5.58 -6.78
C ASP A 45 4.55 5.01 -6.00
N ILE A 46 4.27 4.08 -5.08
CA ILE A 46 5.30 3.31 -4.39
C ILE A 46 5.38 1.95 -5.08
N ASP A 47 6.38 1.80 -5.95
CA ASP A 47 6.69 0.58 -6.73
C ASP A 47 7.79 -0.25 -6.06
N ASP A 48 7.80 -0.31 -4.73
CA ASP A 48 8.80 -1.09 -4.00
C ASP A 48 8.13 -1.94 -2.93
N THR A 49 7.65 -3.10 -3.36
CA THR A 49 7.78 -4.29 -2.52
C THR A 49 8.18 -5.46 -3.43
N ASP A 50 9.48 -5.72 -3.53
CA ASP A 50 10.08 -6.93 -4.16
C ASP A 50 9.81 -8.18 -3.27
N SER A 51 8.62 -8.24 -2.69
CA SER A 51 8.20 -9.24 -1.71
C SER A 51 7.17 -10.14 -2.36
N SER A 52 7.57 -11.38 -2.64
CA SER A 52 6.66 -12.42 -3.13
C SER A 52 5.90 -13.02 -1.95
N TYR A 53 4.64 -12.63 -1.78
CA TYR A 53 3.75 -13.17 -0.73
C TYR A 53 3.06 -14.46 -1.20
N GLU A 54 2.78 -15.38 -0.28
CA GLU A 54 2.12 -16.66 -0.60
C GLU A 54 0.63 -16.45 -0.95
N SER A 55 0.02 -15.38 -0.42
CA SER A 55 -1.39 -15.06 -0.65
C SER A 55 -1.63 -13.56 -0.88
N PRO A 56 -2.69 -13.18 -1.63
CA PRO A 56 -3.01 -11.77 -1.83
C PRO A 56 -3.45 -11.09 -0.53
N ASN A 57 -4.05 -11.82 0.41
CA ASN A 57 -4.47 -11.26 1.70
C ASN A 57 -3.27 -10.89 2.57
N GLU A 58 -2.22 -11.71 2.55
CA GLU A 58 -0.96 -11.43 3.24
C GLU A 58 -0.28 -10.19 2.64
N ALA A 59 -0.23 -10.11 1.31
CA ALA A 59 0.29 -8.95 0.59
C ALA A 59 -0.47 -7.66 0.96
N ILE A 60 -1.81 -7.71 0.96
CA ILE A 60 -2.68 -6.59 1.38
C ILE A 60 -2.41 -6.22 2.84
N ALA A 61 -2.34 -7.20 3.74
CA ALA A 61 -2.13 -6.95 5.16
C ALA A 61 -0.78 -6.27 5.42
N CYS A 62 0.27 -6.73 4.74
CA CYS A 62 1.61 -6.15 4.84
C CYS A 62 1.65 -4.71 4.34
N ALA A 63 1.17 -4.46 3.12
CA ALA A 63 1.10 -3.10 2.56
C ALA A 63 0.22 -2.16 3.39
N ASN A 64 -0.90 -2.66 3.91
CA ASN A 64 -1.76 -1.89 4.79
C ASN A 64 -1.08 -1.54 6.12
N SER A 65 -0.23 -2.42 6.67
CA SER A 65 0.55 -2.10 7.88
C SER A 65 1.59 -1.03 7.59
N LEU A 66 2.37 -1.21 6.52
CA LEU A 66 3.42 -0.26 6.12
C LEU A 66 2.84 1.14 5.85
N MET A 67 1.73 1.21 5.12
CA MET A 67 1.06 2.48 4.83
C MET A 67 0.55 3.17 6.10
N ARG A 68 0.04 2.39 7.07
CA ARG A 68 -0.40 2.97 8.34
C ARG A 68 0.76 3.53 9.15
N ASP A 69 1.89 2.84 9.18
CA ASP A 69 3.10 3.34 9.84
C ASP A 69 3.61 4.63 9.18
N GLU A 70 3.69 4.67 7.84
CA GLU A 70 4.10 5.85 7.09
C GLU A 70 3.14 7.04 7.29
N ILE A 71 1.82 6.80 7.25
CA ILE A 71 0.81 7.83 7.53
C ILE A 71 0.91 8.28 8.99
N GLN A 72 1.12 7.38 9.94
CA GLN A 72 1.26 7.72 11.35
C GLN A 72 2.48 8.64 11.56
N ARG A 73 3.62 8.32 10.91
CA ARG A 73 4.83 9.16 10.95
C ARG A 73 4.61 10.52 10.31
N ALA A 74 3.92 10.57 9.16
CA ALA A 74 3.59 11.82 8.48
C ALA A 74 2.59 12.68 9.27
N ALA A 75 1.63 12.05 9.97
CA ALA A 75 0.61 12.72 10.78
C ALA A 75 1.11 13.16 12.17
N SER A 76 2.22 12.59 12.65
CA SER A 76 2.89 12.95 13.90
C SER A 76 4.23 13.64 13.63
N PRO A 77 4.26 14.89 13.12
CA PRO A 77 5.51 15.62 12.88
C PRO A 77 6.26 16.04 14.17
N ASN A 78 5.76 15.70 15.36
CA ASN A 78 6.33 16.08 16.65
C ASN A 78 6.33 14.87 17.61
N ASP A 79 7.48 14.22 17.75
CA ASP A 79 7.89 13.45 18.93
C ASP A 79 9.44 13.57 18.98
N ASP A 80 9.92 14.77 19.29
CA ASP A 80 11.30 15.10 19.70
C ASP A 80 11.34 15.22 21.23
#